data_AF-A0A9J8CDS1-F1
#
_entry.id   AF-A0A9J8CDS1-F1
#
_cell.length_a   1.000
_cell.length_b   1.000
_cell.length_c   1.000
_cell.angle_alpha   90.00
_cell.angle_beta   90.00
_cell.angle_gamma   90.00
#
_symmetry.space_group_name_H-M   'P 1'
#
loop_
_entity.id
_entity.type
_entity.pdbx_description
1 polymer ?
#
loop_
_entity_poly.entity_id
_entity_poly.type
_entity_poly.pdbx_seq_one_letter_code
_entity_poly.pdbx_strand_id
1 'polypeptide(L)'
;MGDRSERGSAKHKRRTTIAGDAAGAQAKRGGAGETLSGQVKEKEQRHETPANKHKSHSDAGDDAFSCHKLQESLLSSNSGYSNYRGILNWCVVMLVLSNARLVLENLIKYGILVDPIQIISLFLKDPYSWPALCLIIVSNVFIMAALYIERKLSVVSCMLGVFWGVFSGCVSVGGVMALGVFTVLFLKLYSYRDVNKWCRESRRAKARTLSRPSVHKANGTAGYTHVSYPGNLTHRDIYYFIFVPTLCYELNFPRSPRIRKRFLLRRLLEMLFLMQLMIGLIQQWMVPTIQNSMKPFQDMDLSRIVERLLKLAVPNHFIWLIFFYWYFHSSMNFVAELMQFGDREFYRDWNSETIPYFWSNWNIPVHKWCLRHFYKPMLVKGVNKFTAQLAVFFMSAFFHEYLVSVPLKMFRLWAFLGMMAQIPLAYFVGRFLRGNYGNAAVWMSLIIGQPIAVLMYFHDYYVLHYGNAAEGVAA
;
A
#
# COMPACT_ATOMS: atom_id res chain seq x y z
N MET A 1 -54.50 -29.55 -24.85
CA MET A 1 -55.94 -29.26 -24.83
C MET A 1 -56.19 -28.60 -23.48
N GLY A 2 -56.71 -27.38 -23.33
CA GLY A 2 -57.69 -26.64 -24.15
C GLY A 2 -59.00 -26.57 -23.34
N ASP A 3 -59.68 -25.44 -23.13
CA ASP A 3 -59.49 -24.06 -23.65
C ASP A 3 -60.03 -23.00 -22.61
N ARG A 4 -60.32 -21.76 -23.05
CA ARG A 4 -60.85 -20.58 -22.30
C ARG A 4 -62.32 -20.78 -21.81
N SER A 5 -63.05 -19.89 -21.11
CA SER A 5 -63.02 -18.43 -20.79
C SER A 5 -63.92 -18.15 -19.54
N GLU A 6 -64.28 -16.96 -18.99
CA GLU A 6 -64.04 -15.52 -19.21
C GLU A 6 -64.33 -14.72 -17.89
N ARG A 7 -64.05 -13.41 -17.84
CA ARG A 7 -64.52 -12.36 -16.87
C ARG A 7 -63.92 -12.38 -15.44
N GLY A 8 -63.77 -11.25 -14.74
CA GLY A 8 -64.13 -9.85 -15.03
C GLY A 8 -63.08 -8.82 -14.57
N SER A 9 -63.31 -7.51 -14.80
CA SER A 9 -62.28 -6.46 -14.70
C SER A 9 -62.63 -5.33 -13.72
N ALA A 10 -61.63 -4.85 -12.97
CA ALA A 10 -61.62 -3.50 -12.41
C ALA A 10 -60.18 -2.97 -12.27
N LYS A 11 -59.81 -1.97 -13.08
CA LYS A 11 -58.68 -1.06 -12.83
C LYS A 11 -59.24 0.33 -12.63
N HIS A 12 -58.69 1.10 -11.68
CA HIS A 12 -58.82 2.56 -11.72
C HIS A 12 -57.46 3.24 -11.66
N LYS A 13 -57.38 4.44 -12.24
CA LYS A 13 -56.15 5.11 -12.66
C LYS A 13 -56.21 6.59 -12.23
N ARG A 14 -55.04 7.16 -11.89
CA ARG A 14 -54.67 8.60 -11.91
C ARG A 14 -55.77 9.67 -11.72
N ARG A 15 -55.46 10.67 -10.89
CA ARG A 15 -55.31 12.04 -11.42
C ARG A 15 -54.25 12.86 -10.67
N THR A 16 -53.68 13.82 -11.38
CA THR A 16 -52.75 14.87 -10.93
C THR A 16 -53.22 16.19 -11.53
N THR A 17 -53.12 17.31 -10.81
CA THR A 17 -53.35 18.67 -11.31
C THR A 17 -52.39 19.66 -10.64
N ILE A 18 -52.17 20.80 -11.29
CA ILE A 18 -51.11 21.79 -11.03
C ILE A 18 -51.74 23.21 -11.14
N ALA A 19 -51.07 24.21 -10.55
CA ALA A 19 -51.33 25.66 -10.61
C ALA A 19 -52.54 26.18 -9.78
N GLY A 20 -52.53 27.44 -9.31
CA GLY A 20 -51.38 28.37 -9.31
C GLY A 20 -51.73 29.82 -8.90
N ASP A 21 -50.70 30.51 -8.38
CA ASP A 21 -50.46 31.97 -8.28
C ASP A 21 -51.45 32.97 -7.66
N ALA A 22 -50.84 34.08 -7.21
CA ALA A 22 -51.40 35.40 -6.88
C ALA A 22 -52.29 35.56 -5.62
N ALA A 23 -52.30 36.72 -4.93
CA ALA A 23 -51.29 37.79 -4.80
C ALA A 23 -51.66 38.73 -3.63
N GLY A 24 -50.65 39.42 -3.07
CA GLY A 24 -50.83 40.68 -2.33
C GLY A 24 -51.05 40.59 -0.80
N ALA A 25 -50.81 41.65 -0.02
CA ALA A 25 -49.56 42.42 0.21
C ALA A 25 -49.78 43.57 1.21
N GLN A 26 -49.06 43.58 2.33
CA GLN A 26 -48.58 44.74 3.11
C GLN A 26 -47.66 44.18 4.24
N ALA A 27 -46.41 44.60 4.47
CA ALA A 27 -45.79 45.93 4.63
C ALA A 27 -46.09 46.57 6.01
N LYS A 28 -45.15 47.23 6.73
CA LYS A 28 -43.81 47.73 6.33
C LYS A 28 -42.91 48.06 7.55
N ARG A 29 -41.59 48.27 7.31
CA ARG A 29 -40.50 48.80 8.18
C ARG A 29 -39.87 47.82 9.21
N GLY A 30 -38.55 47.88 9.46
CA GLY A 30 -37.49 48.65 8.77
C GLY A 30 -36.14 48.71 9.53
N GLY A 31 -35.03 48.90 8.81
CA GLY A 31 -33.64 48.92 9.32
C GLY A 31 -32.94 47.56 9.08
N ALA A 32 -31.98 47.37 8.15
CA ALA A 32 -30.76 48.10 7.75
C ALA A 32 -29.53 47.76 8.62
N GLY A 33 -28.50 47.14 8.01
CA GLY A 33 -27.25 46.76 8.68
C GLY A 33 -26.65 45.43 8.20
N GLU A 34 -26.16 45.35 6.96
CA GLU A 34 -25.41 44.18 6.49
C GLU A 34 -23.92 44.28 6.84
N THR A 35 -23.34 43.22 7.41
CA THR A 35 -21.98 42.77 7.08
C THR A 35 -21.73 41.38 7.66
N LEU A 36 -21.63 40.36 6.81
CA LEU A 36 -21.24 39.00 7.20
C LEU A 36 -20.28 38.41 6.17
N SER A 37 -19.01 38.23 6.57
CA SER A 37 -17.99 37.53 5.80
C SER A 37 -18.34 36.03 5.69
N GLY A 38 -18.07 35.31 4.59
CA GLY A 38 -17.38 35.74 3.37
C GLY A 38 -16.69 34.57 2.66
N GLN A 39 -17.42 33.49 2.36
CA GLN A 39 -16.86 32.33 1.65
C GLN A 39 -16.70 32.62 0.14
N VAL A 40 -15.55 33.17 -0.24
CA VAL A 40 -15.18 33.34 -1.65
C VAL A 40 -14.67 32.02 -2.22
N LYS A 41 -15.46 31.39 -3.10
CA LYS A 41 -14.93 30.46 -4.10
C LYS A 41 -14.42 31.28 -5.28
N GLU A 42 -13.13 31.60 -5.26
CA GLU A 42 -12.52 32.35 -6.35
C GLU A 42 -12.46 31.49 -7.62
N LYS A 43 -12.93 32.06 -8.73
CA LYS A 43 -13.12 31.36 -10.00
C LYS A 43 -12.06 31.86 -10.98
N GLU A 44 -10.93 31.16 -11.02
CA GLU A 44 -9.72 31.57 -11.73
C GLU A 44 -10.00 31.90 -13.22
N GLN A 45 -9.99 33.20 -13.55
CA GLN A 45 -10.10 33.66 -14.93
C GLN A 45 -8.75 33.48 -15.62
N ARG A 46 -8.68 32.60 -16.63
CA ARG A 46 -7.56 32.63 -17.57
C ARG A 46 -7.70 33.82 -18.50
N HIS A 47 -6.59 34.54 -18.71
CA HIS A 47 -6.47 35.55 -19.76
C HIS A 47 -6.76 34.95 -21.13
N GLU A 48 -7.68 35.57 -21.87
CA GLU A 48 -7.73 35.49 -23.33
C GLU A 48 -7.03 36.71 -23.93
N THR A 49 -6.19 36.50 -24.95
CA THR A 49 -5.41 37.55 -25.61
C THR A 49 -6.25 38.22 -26.70
N PRO A 50 -6.38 39.56 -26.75
CA PRO A 50 -7.31 40.23 -27.66
C PRO A 50 -6.79 40.28 -29.12
N ALA A 51 -7.04 39.22 -29.90
CA ALA A 51 -6.49 39.08 -31.25
C ALA A 51 -7.47 38.52 -32.31
N ASN A 52 -8.74 38.94 -32.30
CA ASN A 52 -9.54 39.13 -33.53
C ASN A 52 -10.88 39.81 -33.24
N LYS A 53 -10.98 41.12 -33.53
CA LYS A 53 -12.24 41.82 -33.76
C LYS A 53 -12.24 42.35 -35.19
N HIS A 54 -12.81 41.61 -36.14
CA HIS A 54 -13.51 42.07 -37.35
C HIS A 54 -13.93 40.87 -38.21
N LYS A 55 -15.04 41.02 -38.95
CA LYS A 55 -15.84 39.97 -39.61
C LYS A 55 -16.60 39.07 -38.62
N SER A 56 -17.85 38.67 -38.86
CA SER A 56 -18.85 39.16 -39.85
C SER A 56 -20.25 38.91 -39.29
N HIS A 57 -21.22 39.78 -39.61
CA HIS A 57 -22.60 39.66 -39.12
C HIS A 57 -23.47 38.87 -40.12
N SER A 58 -23.00 37.68 -40.52
CA SER A 58 -23.56 36.87 -41.61
C SER A 58 -23.67 35.37 -41.29
N ASP A 59 -22.77 34.81 -40.49
CA ASP A 59 -22.50 33.35 -40.51
C ASP A 59 -23.35 32.56 -39.50
N ALA A 60 -24.42 33.16 -38.97
CA ALA A 60 -25.30 32.58 -37.95
C ALA A 60 -26.19 31.40 -38.44
N GLY A 61 -26.05 30.98 -39.69
CA GLY A 61 -26.76 29.84 -40.27
C GLY A 61 -25.97 28.52 -40.24
N ASP A 62 -24.67 28.54 -40.55
CA ASP A 62 -23.91 27.32 -40.83
C ASP A 62 -23.33 26.67 -39.56
N ASP A 63 -22.89 27.46 -38.57
CA ASP A 63 -22.38 26.94 -37.29
C ASP A 63 -23.43 26.17 -36.48
N ALA A 64 -24.72 26.40 -36.75
CA ALA A 64 -25.84 25.75 -36.06
C ALA A 64 -25.87 24.22 -36.24
N PHE A 65 -25.21 23.69 -37.28
CA PHE A 65 -25.14 22.25 -37.58
C PHE A 65 -23.72 21.68 -37.47
N SER A 66 -22.75 22.45 -36.95
CA SER A 66 -21.35 22.01 -36.89
C SER A 66 -21.15 20.82 -35.95
N CYS A 67 -20.92 19.64 -36.54
CA CYS A 67 -20.66 18.40 -35.82
C CYS A 67 -19.19 18.25 -35.37
N HIS A 68 -18.29 19.08 -35.90
CA HIS A 68 -16.87 19.09 -35.55
C HIS A 68 -16.59 20.14 -34.48
N LYS A 69 -15.75 19.80 -33.51
CA LYS A 69 -15.34 20.69 -32.42
C LYS A 69 -13.84 20.64 -32.27
N LEU A 70 -13.23 21.78 -31.90
CA LEU A 70 -11.83 21.83 -31.53
C LEU A 70 -11.63 21.03 -30.24
N GLN A 71 -11.11 19.82 -30.38
CA GLN A 71 -10.86 18.87 -29.31
C GLN A 71 -9.55 18.12 -29.59
N GLU A 72 -8.77 17.85 -28.55
CA GLU A 72 -7.56 17.06 -28.66
C GLU A 72 -7.87 15.56 -28.60
N SER A 73 -6.95 14.72 -29.10
CA SER A 73 -7.07 13.27 -28.97
C SER A 73 -7.01 12.84 -27.50
N LEU A 74 -7.77 11.81 -27.14
CA LEU A 74 -7.89 11.25 -25.77
C LEU A 74 -6.56 10.71 -25.19
N LEU A 75 -5.51 10.60 -25.99
CA LEU A 75 -4.15 10.21 -25.56
C LEU A 75 -3.12 11.35 -25.71
N SER A 76 -3.54 12.54 -26.13
CA SER A 76 -2.69 13.73 -26.11
C SER A 76 -2.48 14.22 -24.68
N SER A 77 -1.25 14.63 -24.35
CA SER A 77 -0.83 15.07 -22.99
C SER A 77 -1.73 16.14 -22.35
N ASN A 78 -2.31 17.01 -23.17
CA ASN A 78 -3.14 18.13 -22.75
C ASN A 78 -4.62 17.76 -22.48
N SER A 79 -5.09 16.62 -23.00
CA SER A 79 -6.52 16.25 -23.04
C SER A 79 -7.18 16.00 -21.68
N GLY A 80 -6.38 15.88 -20.61
CA GLY A 80 -6.85 15.59 -19.25
C GLY A 80 -7.43 14.18 -19.03
N TYR A 81 -7.39 13.30 -20.03
CA TYR A 81 -7.99 11.97 -19.92
C TYR A 81 -7.23 11.05 -18.95
N SER A 82 -7.97 10.46 -18.00
CA SER A 82 -7.42 9.69 -16.87
C SER A 82 -8.07 8.31 -16.66
N ASN A 83 -9.11 7.96 -17.40
CA ASN A 83 -9.90 6.74 -17.15
C ASN A 83 -9.35 5.49 -17.88
N TYR A 84 -8.17 5.03 -17.46
CA TYR A 84 -7.47 3.87 -18.05
C TYR A 84 -7.96 2.50 -17.56
N ARG A 85 -9.16 2.42 -16.95
CA ARG A 85 -9.75 1.15 -16.44
C ARG A 85 -9.91 0.08 -17.53
N GLY A 86 -10.17 0.48 -18.77
CA GLY A 86 -10.24 -0.44 -19.91
C GLY A 86 -8.90 -1.16 -20.17
N ILE A 87 -7.78 -0.42 -20.08
CA ILE A 87 -6.43 -0.98 -20.25
C ILE A 87 -6.11 -1.95 -19.10
N LEU A 88 -6.44 -1.61 -17.85
CA LEU A 88 -6.24 -2.53 -16.72
C LEU A 88 -7.03 -3.85 -16.90
N ASN A 89 -8.28 -3.78 -17.34
CA ASN A 89 -9.09 -4.96 -17.64
C ASN A 89 -8.48 -5.79 -18.79
N TRP A 90 -8.01 -5.13 -19.85
CA TRP A 90 -7.34 -5.79 -20.99
C TRP A 90 -6.04 -6.49 -20.55
N CYS A 91 -5.20 -5.84 -19.74
CA CYS A 91 -4.00 -6.46 -19.17
C CYS A 91 -4.33 -7.71 -18.35
N VAL A 92 -5.39 -7.68 -17.53
CA VAL A 92 -5.84 -8.86 -16.76
C VAL A 92 -6.31 -9.98 -17.70
N VAL A 93 -7.08 -9.67 -18.75
CA VAL A 93 -7.54 -10.66 -19.74
C VAL A 93 -6.36 -11.29 -20.49
N MET A 94 -5.42 -10.48 -20.99
CA MET A 94 -4.22 -10.95 -21.69
C MET A 94 -3.33 -11.80 -20.77
N LEU A 95 -3.17 -11.40 -19.51
CA LEU A 95 -2.37 -12.14 -18.52
C LEU A 95 -2.99 -13.50 -18.19
N VAL A 96 -4.32 -13.56 -18.04
CA VAL A 96 -5.04 -14.82 -17.84
C VAL A 96 -4.96 -15.70 -19.09
N LEU A 97 -5.25 -15.18 -20.29
CA LEU A 97 -5.25 -15.99 -21.51
C LEU A 97 -3.86 -16.58 -21.84
N SER A 98 -2.79 -15.80 -21.67
CA SER A 98 -1.41 -16.25 -21.92
C SER A 98 -0.91 -17.29 -20.92
N ASN A 99 -1.36 -17.24 -19.65
CA ASN A 99 -0.87 -18.13 -18.58
C ASN A 99 -1.84 -19.23 -18.18
N ALA A 100 -3.13 -19.17 -18.57
CA ALA A 100 -4.14 -20.15 -18.20
C ALA A 100 -3.75 -21.58 -18.62
N ARG A 101 -3.15 -21.74 -19.81
CA ARG A 101 -2.61 -23.02 -20.27
C ARG A 101 -1.55 -23.55 -19.29
N LEU A 102 -0.54 -22.75 -18.95
CA LEU A 102 0.54 -23.14 -18.06
C LEU A 102 0.03 -23.44 -16.63
N VAL A 103 -0.92 -22.66 -16.12
CA VAL A 103 -1.54 -22.92 -14.81
C VAL A 103 -2.36 -24.21 -14.82
N LEU A 104 -3.11 -24.48 -15.89
CA LEU A 104 -3.92 -25.69 -16.04
C LEU A 104 -3.05 -26.95 -16.25
N GLU A 105 -2.02 -26.87 -17.11
CA GLU A 105 -1.05 -27.96 -17.30
C GLU A 105 -0.32 -28.29 -15.99
N ASN A 106 0.09 -27.29 -15.20
CA ASN A 106 0.64 -27.51 -13.87
C ASN A 106 -0.40 -28.18 -12.94
N LEU A 107 -1.62 -27.65 -12.86
CA LEU A 107 -2.66 -28.21 -11.97
C LEU A 107 -3.07 -29.63 -12.35
N ILE A 108 -3.02 -30.01 -13.64
CA ILE A 108 -3.29 -31.37 -14.11
C ILE A 108 -2.09 -32.30 -13.87
N LYS A 109 -0.88 -31.89 -14.26
CA LYS A 109 0.33 -32.72 -14.20
C LYS A 109 0.82 -32.96 -12.77
N TYR A 110 0.66 -31.96 -11.91
CA TYR A 110 1.22 -31.93 -10.56
C TYR A 110 0.14 -31.98 -9.47
N GLY A 111 -1.13 -31.70 -9.80
CA GLY A 111 -2.22 -31.67 -8.82
C GLY A 111 -2.02 -30.58 -7.76
N ILE A 112 -2.60 -30.81 -6.58
CA ILE A 112 -2.28 -30.04 -5.37
C ILE A 112 -1.25 -30.85 -4.57
N LEU A 113 0.04 -30.69 -4.90
CA LEU A 113 1.15 -31.34 -4.16
C LEU A 113 1.26 -30.93 -2.69
N VAL A 114 0.64 -29.81 -2.32
CA VAL A 114 0.70 -29.28 -0.95
C VAL A 114 -0.35 -29.99 -0.10
N ASP A 115 0.04 -31.09 0.55
CA ASP A 115 -0.71 -31.63 1.68
C ASP A 115 -0.43 -30.77 2.94
N PRO A 116 -1.40 -29.95 3.41
CA PRO A 116 -1.20 -29.12 4.59
C PRO A 116 -1.13 -29.95 5.89
N ILE A 117 -1.73 -31.14 5.92
CA ILE A 117 -1.73 -32.04 7.07
C ILE A 117 -0.36 -32.69 7.21
N GLN A 118 0.24 -33.14 6.10
CA GLN A 118 1.60 -33.67 6.10
C GLN A 118 2.64 -32.61 6.51
N ILE A 119 2.50 -31.36 6.08
CA ILE A 119 3.39 -30.26 6.50
C ILE A 119 3.27 -29.99 8.01
N ILE A 120 2.05 -29.99 8.56
CA ILE A 120 1.83 -29.82 10.00
C ILE A 120 2.41 -31.01 10.79
N SER A 121 2.24 -32.25 10.32
CA SER A 121 2.78 -33.44 11.00
C SER A 121 4.31 -33.48 10.95
N LEU A 122 4.94 -33.05 9.84
CA LEU A 122 6.39 -32.91 9.72
C LEU A 122 6.94 -31.84 10.67
N PHE A 123 6.28 -30.68 10.75
CA PHE A 123 6.64 -29.61 11.69
C PHE A 123 6.55 -30.06 13.15
N LEU A 124 5.51 -30.82 13.52
CA LEU A 124 5.35 -31.36 14.87
C LEU A 124 6.34 -32.49 15.19
N LYS A 125 6.85 -33.20 14.17
CA LYS A 125 7.83 -34.29 14.34
C LYS A 125 9.25 -33.78 14.58
N ASP A 126 9.66 -32.70 13.92
CA ASP A 126 10.92 -31.99 14.20
C ASP A 126 10.73 -30.47 14.03
N PRO A 127 10.38 -29.74 15.12
CA PRO A 127 10.26 -28.29 15.10
C PRO A 127 11.60 -27.56 14.86
N TYR A 128 12.74 -28.17 15.20
CA TYR A 128 14.05 -27.54 15.06
C TYR A 128 14.52 -27.51 13.61
N SER A 129 14.08 -28.46 12.78
CA SER A 129 14.29 -28.43 11.32
C SER A 129 13.55 -27.28 10.60
N TRP A 130 12.55 -26.65 11.23
CA TRP A 130 11.80 -25.51 10.68
C TRP A 130 11.98 -24.23 11.52
N PRO A 131 13.22 -23.71 11.67
CA PRO A 131 13.51 -22.63 12.62
C PRO A 131 12.76 -21.32 12.31
N ALA A 132 12.43 -21.05 11.04
CA ALA A 132 11.63 -19.89 10.65
C ALA A 132 10.19 -19.93 11.21
N LEU A 133 9.55 -21.10 11.26
CA LEU A 133 8.22 -21.25 11.86
C LEU A 133 8.29 -21.13 13.39
N CYS A 134 9.31 -21.74 14.02
CA CYS A 134 9.56 -21.59 15.44
C CYS A 134 9.81 -20.13 15.85
N LEU A 135 10.58 -19.36 15.07
CA LEU A 135 10.75 -17.91 15.27
C LEU A 135 9.42 -17.16 15.20
N ILE A 136 8.55 -17.46 14.23
CA ILE A 136 7.22 -16.85 14.11
C ILE A 136 6.34 -17.22 15.32
N ILE A 137 6.42 -18.44 15.86
CA ILE A 137 5.70 -18.83 17.08
C ILE A 137 6.25 -18.05 18.29
N VAL A 138 7.58 -17.96 18.45
CA VAL A 138 8.26 -17.20 19.52
C VAL A 138 7.90 -15.70 19.50
N SER A 139 7.51 -15.15 18.34
CA SER A 139 7.02 -13.76 18.24
C SER A 139 5.85 -13.44 19.20
N ASN A 140 5.05 -14.45 19.60
CA ASN A 140 3.98 -14.31 20.59
C ASN A 140 4.49 -13.89 21.98
N VAL A 141 5.71 -14.26 22.36
CA VAL A 141 6.32 -13.85 23.63
C VAL A 141 6.45 -12.33 23.69
N PHE A 142 6.84 -11.69 22.58
CA PHE A 142 6.97 -10.24 22.49
C PHE A 142 5.59 -9.52 22.53
N ILE A 143 4.56 -10.11 21.90
CA ILE A 143 3.17 -9.61 21.97
C ILE A 143 2.67 -9.63 23.42
N MET A 144 2.83 -10.77 24.11
CA MET A 144 2.36 -10.96 25.48
C MET A 144 3.18 -10.14 26.48
N ALA A 145 4.49 -10.02 26.29
CA ALA A 145 5.34 -9.12 27.07
C ALA A 145 4.89 -7.66 26.92
N ALA A 146 4.67 -7.17 25.69
CA ALA A 146 4.20 -5.81 25.46
C ALA A 146 2.83 -5.51 26.14
N LEU A 147 1.89 -6.45 26.09
CA LEU A 147 0.61 -6.33 26.81
C LEU A 147 0.78 -6.35 28.34
N TYR A 148 1.62 -7.24 28.87
CA TYR A 148 1.88 -7.31 30.31
C TYR A 148 2.56 -6.04 30.83
N ILE A 149 3.56 -5.55 30.10
CA ILE A 149 4.23 -4.26 30.32
C ILE A 149 3.20 -3.14 30.31
N GLU A 150 2.39 -2.97 29.27
CA GLU A 150 1.37 -1.91 29.20
C GLU A 150 0.26 -2.01 30.28
N ARG A 151 -0.01 -3.21 30.83
CA ARG A 151 -0.87 -3.39 32.01
C ARG A 151 -0.18 -3.04 33.34
N LYS A 152 1.14 -3.22 33.44
CA LYS A 152 1.95 -2.95 34.65
C LYS A 152 2.59 -1.54 34.65
N LEU A 153 2.55 -0.80 33.53
CA LEU A 153 3.16 0.53 33.38
C LEU A 153 2.43 1.68 34.08
N SER A 154 2.29 1.56 35.40
CA SER A 154 2.57 2.70 36.26
C SER A 154 4.09 2.97 36.35
N VAL A 155 4.95 1.96 36.19
CA VAL A 155 6.42 2.05 36.36
C VAL A 155 7.20 1.31 35.25
N VAL A 156 8.45 1.75 34.98
CA VAL A 156 9.50 1.16 34.10
C VAL A 156 9.31 1.28 32.58
N SER A 157 10.02 2.23 31.95
CA SER A 157 10.18 2.26 30.48
C SER A 157 11.41 1.48 30.03
N CYS A 158 11.29 0.18 29.75
CA CYS A 158 12.35 -0.59 29.09
C CYS A 158 11.82 -1.65 28.11
N MET A 159 11.85 -1.34 26.81
CA MET A 159 11.68 -2.29 25.70
C MET A 159 12.52 -1.82 24.50
N LEU A 160 13.84 -2.01 24.59
CA LEU A 160 14.80 -1.65 23.54
C LEU A 160 15.93 -2.69 23.32
N GLY A 161 16.05 -3.72 24.18
CA GLY A 161 17.25 -4.59 24.22
C GLY A 161 17.09 -6.04 23.74
N VAL A 162 15.89 -6.52 23.40
CA VAL A 162 15.63 -7.99 23.25
C VAL A 162 15.49 -8.46 21.78
N PHE A 163 15.71 -7.59 20.79
CA PHE A 163 15.50 -7.93 19.36
C PHE A 163 16.69 -8.60 18.66
N TRP A 164 17.87 -8.69 19.30
CA TRP A 164 19.13 -9.06 18.62
C TRP A 164 19.54 -10.55 18.73
N GLY A 165 18.78 -11.37 19.47
CA GLY A 165 19.30 -12.61 20.04
C GLY A 165 19.22 -13.92 19.23
N VAL A 166 18.49 -14.00 18.10
CA VAL A 166 18.04 -15.32 17.57
C VAL A 166 18.13 -15.49 16.04
N PHE A 167 19.02 -14.76 15.34
CA PHE A 167 19.07 -14.76 13.86
C PHE A 167 20.33 -15.37 13.21
N SER A 168 21.09 -16.22 13.93
CA SER A 168 22.30 -16.85 13.36
C SER A 168 22.02 -17.98 12.35
N GLY A 169 20.89 -18.70 12.48
CA GLY A 169 20.69 -19.98 11.77
C GLY A 169 20.09 -19.93 10.35
N CYS A 170 19.24 -18.96 10.02
CA CYS A 170 18.30 -19.09 8.89
C CYS A 170 18.78 -18.45 7.57
N VAL A 171 19.50 -19.20 6.73
CA VAL A 171 19.73 -18.82 5.32
C VAL A 171 18.64 -19.44 4.44
N SER A 172 17.57 -18.69 4.13
CA SER A 172 16.55 -19.07 3.14
C SER A 172 15.50 -17.97 2.94
N VAL A 173 14.58 -18.20 1.99
CA VAL A 173 13.29 -17.48 1.86
C VAL A 173 12.50 -17.45 3.19
N GLY A 174 12.60 -18.51 4.00
CA GLY A 174 12.00 -18.56 5.34
C GLY A 174 12.59 -17.52 6.30
N GLY A 175 13.88 -17.19 6.15
CA GLY A 175 14.53 -16.09 6.87
C GLY A 175 13.92 -14.73 6.52
N VAL A 176 13.74 -14.45 5.22
CA VAL A 176 13.08 -13.21 4.74
C VAL A 176 11.66 -13.08 5.32
N MET A 177 10.88 -14.16 5.28
CA MET A 177 9.52 -14.20 5.83
C MET A 177 9.49 -13.97 7.34
N ALA A 178 10.39 -14.60 8.10
CA ALA A 178 10.50 -14.40 9.55
C ALA A 178 10.89 -12.95 9.89
N LEU A 179 11.92 -12.38 9.27
CA LEU A 179 12.33 -10.99 9.50
C LEU A 179 11.24 -9.99 9.10
N GLY A 180 10.49 -10.26 8.03
CA GLY A 180 9.32 -9.48 7.63
C GLY A 180 8.25 -9.44 8.71
N VAL A 181 7.91 -10.61 9.29
CA VAL A 181 6.96 -10.72 10.42
C VAL A 181 7.48 -9.98 11.65
N PHE A 182 8.76 -10.14 12.03
CA PHE A 182 9.35 -9.43 13.17
C PHE A 182 9.41 -7.91 12.97
N THR A 183 9.67 -7.45 11.75
CA THR A 183 9.66 -6.01 11.39
C THR A 183 8.25 -5.44 11.49
N VAL A 184 7.25 -6.11 10.92
CA VAL A 184 5.84 -5.71 11.02
C VAL A 184 5.37 -5.72 12.49
N LEU A 185 5.77 -6.72 13.28
CA LEU A 185 5.48 -6.79 14.70
C LEU A 185 6.13 -5.65 15.49
N PHE A 186 7.41 -5.33 15.24
CA PHE A 186 8.10 -4.22 15.86
C PHE A 186 7.38 -2.88 15.63
N LEU A 187 7.04 -2.57 14.37
CA LEU A 187 6.34 -1.33 14.01
C LEU A 187 4.95 -1.26 14.68
N LYS A 188 4.21 -2.37 14.71
CA LYS A 188 2.93 -2.49 15.41
C LYS A 188 3.09 -2.25 16.92
N LEU A 189 4.00 -2.94 17.59
CA LEU A 189 4.21 -2.81 19.05
C LEU A 189 4.70 -1.40 19.44
N TYR A 190 5.50 -0.75 18.60
CA TYR A 190 5.87 0.66 18.76
C TYR A 190 4.63 1.56 18.74
N SER A 191 3.74 1.37 17.76
CA SER A 191 2.50 2.16 17.66
C SER A 191 1.55 1.90 18.83
N TYR A 192 1.42 0.63 19.27
CA TYR A 192 0.63 0.24 20.43
C TYR A 192 1.11 0.93 21.71
N ARG A 193 2.43 0.95 21.97
CA ARG A 193 3.05 1.69 23.07
C ARG A 193 2.73 3.18 23.02
N ASP A 194 2.98 3.82 21.88
CA ASP A 194 2.80 5.27 21.72
C ASP A 194 1.35 5.70 21.96
N VAL A 195 0.38 5.00 21.36
CA VAL A 195 -1.03 5.36 21.46
C VAL A 195 -1.57 5.10 22.86
N ASN A 196 -1.20 3.99 23.51
CA ASN A 196 -1.56 3.77 24.92
C ASN A 196 -0.88 4.79 25.86
N LYS A 197 0.36 5.22 25.56
CA LYS A 197 1.03 6.31 26.28
C LYS A 197 0.26 7.62 26.14
N TRP A 198 -0.11 8.03 24.92
CA TRP A 198 -0.91 9.25 24.70
C TRP A 198 -2.28 9.17 25.40
N CYS A 199 -2.91 7.99 25.46
CA CYS A 199 -4.13 7.78 26.23
C CYS A 199 -3.90 7.91 27.76
N ARG A 200 -2.79 7.38 28.30
CA ARG A 200 -2.40 7.59 29.71
C ARG A 200 -2.18 9.08 30.03
N GLU A 201 -1.42 9.77 29.18
CA GLU A 201 -1.11 11.20 29.33
C GLU A 201 -2.39 12.05 29.23
N SER A 202 -3.25 11.80 28.24
CA SER A 202 -4.56 12.45 28.11
C SER A 202 -5.47 12.21 29.31
N ARG A 203 -5.49 10.99 29.87
CA ARG A 203 -6.28 10.66 31.06
C ARG A 203 -5.73 11.34 32.30
N ARG A 204 -4.41 11.41 32.47
CA ARG A 204 -3.74 12.16 33.56
C ARG A 204 -3.97 13.66 33.46
N ALA A 205 -3.96 14.24 32.26
CA ALA A 205 -4.29 15.64 32.03
C ALA A 205 -5.76 15.94 32.37
N LYS A 206 -6.71 15.11 31.89
CA LYS A 206 -8.13 15.24 32.25
C LYS A 206 -8.39 15.08 33.74
N ALA A 207 -7.68 14.16 34.42
CA ALA A 207 -7.79 14.01 35.88
C ALA A 207 -7.32 15.27 36.64
N ARG A 208 -6.31 15.99 36.13
CA ARG A 208 -5.85 17.27 36.70
C ARG A 208 -6.82 18.44 36.47
N THR A 209 -7.58 18.44 35.37
CA THR A 209 -8.58 19.49 35.10
C THR A 209 -9.94 19.22 35.73
N LEU A 210 -10.31 17.95 35.93
CA LEU A 210 -11.55 17.53 36.61
C LEU A 210 -11.54 17.73 38.14
N SER A 211 -10.47 18.30 38.70
CA SER A 211 -10.46 18.83 40.08
C SER A 211 -11.38 20.04 40.29
N ARG A 212 -12.03 20.57 39.23
CA ARG A 212 -13.24 21.39 39.34
C ARG A 212 -14.44 20.53 38.92
N PRO A 213 -15.47 20.35 39.78
CA PRO A 213 -16.57 19.46 39.48
C PRO A 213 -17.46 20.03 38.38
N SER A 214 -17.63 19.29 37.29
CA SER A 214 -18.70 19.49 36.29
C SER A 214 -19.40 18.17 36.03
N VAL A 215 -20.66 18.08 36.46
CA VAL A 215 -21.46 16.85 36.41
C VAL A 215 -22.24 16.79 35.10
N HIS A 216 -21.61 16.29 34.04
CA HIS A 216 -22.33 15.90 32.83
C HIS A 216 -22.84 14.45 32.94
N LYS A 217 -24.16 14.30 33.18
CA LYS A 217 -24.86 13.03 32.95
C LYS A 217 -24.68 12.62 31.48
N ALA A 218 -24.11 11.44 31.25
CA ALA A 218 -24.13 10.80 29.94
C ALA A 218 -25.47 10.07 29.78
N ASN A 219 -26.40 10.65 29.01
CA ASN A 219 -27.62 9.93 28.61
C ASN A 219 -27.24 8.77 27.68
N GLY A 220 -27.73 7.57 27.99
CA GLY A 220 -27.44 6.38 27.21
C GLY A 220 -28.16 6.40 25.86
N THR A 221 -27.41 6.26 24.77
CA THR A 221 -27.93 5.91 23.44
C THR A 221 -27.32 4.60 22.98
N ALA A 222 -28.14 3.70 22.42
CA ALA A 222 -27.68 2.39 22.00
C ALA A 222 -26.89 2.50 20.69
N GLY A 223 -25.57 2.37 20.78
CA GLY A 223 -24.66 2.36 19.64
C GLY A 223 -23.27 1.87 20.05
N TYR A 224 -22.60 1.13 19.16
CA TYR A 224 -21.23 0.59 19.21
C TYR A 224 -20.44 0.87 20.51
N THR A 225 -20.15 -0.20 21.28
CA THR A 225 -19.36 -0.14 22.52
C THR A 225 -17.98 0.51 22.31
N HIS A 226 -17.89 1.81 22.54
CA HIS A 226 -16.68 2.60 22.28
C HIS A 226 -15.60 2.33 23.34
N VAL A 227 -14.62 1.51 22.97
CA VAL A 227 -13.54 1.08 23.86
C VAL A 227 -12.71 2.29 24.27
N SER A 228 -12.49 2.42 25.58
CA SER A 228 -11.85 3.59 26.18
C SER A 228 -10.80 3.15 27.19
N TYR A 229 -9.61 3.75 27.18
CA TYR A 229 -8.48 3.34 28.02
C TYR A 229 -8.84 3.38 29.52
N PRO A 230 -8.66 2.29 30.30
CA PRO A 230 -7.79 1.13 30.02
C PRO A 230 -8.51 -0.12 29.48
N GLY A 231 -9.80 -0.04 29.14
CA GLY A 231 -10.61 -1.20 28.72
C GLY A 231 -10.16 -1.86 27.42
N ASN A 232 -9.24 -1.25 26.67
CA ASN A 232 -8.60 -1.82 25.49
C ASN A 232 -7.49 -2.84 25.82
N LEU A 233 -6.98 -2.91 27.06
CA LEU A 233 -5.84 -3.77 27.45
C LEU A 233 -6.21 -5.26 27.59
N THR A 234 -6.85 -5.83 26.57
CA THR A 234 -7.31 -7.22 26.49
C THR A 234 -6.47 -8.02 25.49
N HIS A 235 -6.39 -9.35 25.68
CA HIS A 235 -5.71 -10.23 24.73
C HIS A 235 -6.40 -10.20 23.35
N ARG A 236 -7.74 -10.12 23.35
CA ARG A 236 -8.55 -10.04 22.12
C ARG A 236 -8.22 -8.80 21.28
N ASP A 237 -8.02 -7.65 21.92
CA ASP A 237 -7.73 -6.39 21.21
C ASP A 237 -6.32 -6.36 20.63
N ILE A 238 -5.29 -6.72 21.41
CA ILE A 238 -3.92 -6.73 20.89
C ILE A 238 -3.76 -7.77 19.76
N TYR A 239 -4.29 -8.99 19.92
CA TYR A 239 -4.23 -9.99 18.83
C TYR A 239 -5.04 -9.57 17.61
N TYR A 240 -6.19 -8.92 17.80
CA TYR A 240 -6.93 -8.32 16.68
C TYR A 240 -6.06 -7.31 15.93
N PHE A 241 -5.41 -6.37 16.62
CA PHE A 241 -4.51 -5.40 16.01
C PHE A 241 -3.30 -6.05 15.31
N ILE A 242 -2.71 -7.11 15.89
CA ILE A 242 -1.59 -7.81 15.27
C ILE A 242 -1.98 -8.38 13.89
N PHE A 243 -3.15 -9.01 13.75
CA PHE A 243 -3.57 -9.60 12.48
C PHE A 243 -4.19 -8.62 11.46
N VAL A 244 -4.64 -7.43 11.87
CA VAL A 244 -5.17 -6.41 10.93
C VAL A 244 -4.05 -5.84 10.03
N PRO A 245 -4.30 -5.61 8.72
CA PRO A 245 -3.32 -5.03 7.78
C PRO A 245 -3.13 -3.50 7.96
N THR A 246 -2.81 -3.07 9.18
CA THR A 246 -2.37 -1.71 9.51
C THR A 246 -1.22 -1.74 10.52
N LEU A 247 -0.34 -0.74 10.45
CA LEU A 247 0.77 -0.57 11.40
C LEU A 247 0.43 0.43 12.51
N CYS A 248 -0.59 1.27 12.32
CA CYS A 248 -1.05 2.23 13.32
C CYS A 248 -2.10 1.60 14.25
N TYR A 249 -1.83 1.54 15.55
CA TYR A 249 -2.82 1.11 16.55
C TYR A 249 -3.85 2.20 16.83
N GLU A 250 -5.12 1.82 16.95
CA GLU A 250 -6.22 2.69 17.39
C GLU A 250 -7.21 1.90 18.25
N LEU A 251 -7.81 2.54 19.26
CA LEU A 251 -8.68 1.85 20.23
C LEU A 251 -10.00 1.33 19.60
N ASN A 252 -10.46 1.95 18.50
CA ASN A 252 -11.74 1.66 17.87
C ASN A 252 -11.58 1.65 16.34
N PHE A 253 -11.00 0.57 15.81
CA PHE A 253 -10.85 0.39 14.37
C PHE A 253 -12.20 0.33 13.64
N PRO A 254 -12.35 0.95 12.45
CA PRO A 254 -13.54 0.84 11.63
C PRO A 254 -13.79 -0.63 11.22
N ARG A 255 -15.05 -1.06 11.19
CA ARG A 255 -15.46 -2.45 10.94
C ARG A 255 -16.34 -2.61 9.70
N SER A 256 -16.10 -3.69 8.95
CA SER A 256 -16.99 -4.18 7.90
C SER A 256 -18.16 -4.97 8.54
N PRO A 257 -19.44 -4.69 8.20
CA PRO A 257 -20.58 -5.27 8.91
C PRO A 257 -20.76 -6.78 8.69
N ARG A 258 -20.18 -7.35 7.62
CA ARG A 258 -20.23 -8.79 7.30
C ARG A 258 -19.07 -9.22 6.42
N ILE A 259 -18.70 -10.50 6.49
CA ILE A 259 -17.68 -11.11 5.62
C ILE A 259 -18.31 -11.49 4.27
N ARG A 260 -17.90 -10.85 3.18
CA ARG A 260 -18.41 -11.04 1.82
C ARG A 260 -17.71 -12.23 1.16
N LYS A 261 -18.20 -13.45 1.41
CA LYS A 261 -17.59 -14.72 0.93
C LYS A 261 -17.19 -14.73 -0.56
N ARG A 262 -18.02 -14.17 -1.47
CA ARG A 262 -17.69 -14.04 -2.91
C ARG A 262 -16.46 -13.15 -3.18
N PHE A 263 -16.27 -12.09 -2.41
CA PHE A 263 -15.09 -11.23 -2.49
C PHE A 263 -13.85 -11.95 -1.95
N LEU A 264 -13.99 -12.61 -0.79
CA LEU A 264 -12.91 -13.39 -0.15
C LEU A 264 -12.39 -14.51 -1.07
N LEU A 265 -13.29 -15.28 -1.69
CA LEU A 265 -12.95 -16.33 -2.67
C LEU A 265 -12.24 -15.75 -3.90
N ARG A 266 -12.74 -14.62 -4.44
CA ARG A 266 -12.07 -13.92 -5.56
C ARG A 266 -10.65 -13.50 -5.19
N ARG A 267 -10.45 -12.88 -4.02
CA ARG A 267 -9.10 -12.51 -3.53
C ARG A 267 -8.18 -13.73 -3.40
N LEU A 268 -8.69 -14.85 -2.88
CA LEU A 268 -7.92 -16.09 -2.74
C LEU A 268 -7.47 -16.66 -4.10
N LEU A 269 -8.37 -16.73 -5.08
CA LEU A 269 -8.04 -17.22 -6.43
C LEU A 269 -7.00 -16.31 -7.12
N GLU A 270 -7.11 -15.00 -6.96
CA GLU A 270 -6.11 -14.05 -7.47
C GLU A 270 -4.76 -14.19 -6.74
N MET A 271 -4.75 -14.41 -5.42
CA MET A 271 -3.51 -14.66 -4.67
C MET A 271 -2.78 -15.93 -5.15
N LEU A 272 -3.52 -17.00 -5.43
CA LEU A 272 -2.95 -18.27 -5.93
C LEU A 272 -2.44 -18.12 -7.37
N PHE A 273 -3.24 -17.54 -8.27
CA PHE A 273 -2.85 -17.31 -9.67
C PHE A 273 -1.59 -16.44 -9.79
N LEU A 274 -1.55 -15.30 -9.08
CA LEU A 274 -0.43 -14.37 -9.16
C LEU A 274 0.84 -14.91 -8.50
N MET A 275 0.72 -15.74 -7.45
CA MET A 275 1.86 -16.44 -6.87
C MET A 275 2.45 -17.46 -7.86
N GLN A 276 1.62 -18.29 -8.50
CA GLN A 276 2.08 -19.24 -9.51
C GLN A 276 2.72 -18.54 -10.72
N LEU A 277 2.14 -17.42 -11.15
CA LEU A 277 2.68 -16.55 -12.20
C LEU A 277 4.07 -15.98 -11.83
N MET A 278 4.24 -15.46 -10.60
CA MET A 278 5.55 -14.98 -10.14
C MET A 278 6.60 -16.09 -10.16
N ILE A 279 6.26 -17.29 -9.67
CA ILE A 279 7.16 -18.45 -9.67
C ILE A 279 7.53 -18.84 -11.10
N GLY A 280 6.55 -18.86 -12.02
CA GLY A 280 6.77 -19.11 -13.45
C GLY A 280 7.73 -18.10 -14.09
N LEU A 281 7.50 -16.80 -13.90
CA LEU A 281 8.36 -15.72 -14.43
C LEU A 281 9.79 -15.79 -13.86
N ILE A 282 9.93 -16.08 -12.57
CA ILE A 282 11.24 -16.28 -11.92
C ILE A 282 11.98 -17.44 -12.57
N GLN A 283 11.35 -18.61 -12.67
CA GLN A 283 11.99 -19.84 -13.17
C GLN A 283 12.26 -19.82 -14.68
N GLN A 284 11.32 -19.32 -15.49
CA GLN A 284 11.40 -19.41 -16.95
C GLN A 284 12.13 -18.23 -17.62
N TRP A 285 12.08 -17.03 -17.02
CA TRP A 285 12.66 -15.82 -17.61
C TRP A 285 13.81 -15.28 -16.77
N MET A 286 13.65 -15.12 -15.46
CA MET A 286 14.67 -14.45 -14.64
C MET A 286 15.91 -15.33 -14.39
N VAL A 287 15.75 -16.59 -13.98
CA VAL A 287 16.87 -17.50 -13.67
C VAL A 287 17.78 -17.75 -14.89
N PRO A 288 17.27 -18.11 -16.09
CA PRO A 288 18.12 -18.28 -17.27
C PRO A 288 18.81 -16.98 -17.69
N THR A 289 18.15 -15.82 -17.51
CA THR A 289 18.75 -14.51 -17.80
C THR A 289 19.94 -14.23 -16.88
N ILE A 290 19.77 -14.47 -15.58
CA ILE A 290 20.83 -14.29 -14.56
C ILE A 290 22.00 -15.24 -14.82
N GLN A 291 21.74 -16.54 -15.04
CA GLN A 291 22.79 -17.53 -15.34
C GLN A 291 23.62 -17.15 -16.58
N ASN A 292 22.95 -16.71 -17.66
CA ASN A 292 23.61 -16.20 -18.87
C ASN A 292 24.24 -14.80 -18.72
N SER A 293 24.12 -14.16 -17.55
CA SER A 293 24.75 -12.87 -17.23
C SER A 293 25.96 -12.99 -16.32
N MET A 294 26.21 -14.16 -15.71
CA MET A 294 27.34 -14.33 -14.77
C MET A 294 28.71 -14.24 -15.44
N LYS A 295 28.89 -14.80 -16.65
CA LYS A 295 30.20 -14.79 -17.32
C LYS A 295 30.69 -13.36 -17.66
N PRO A 296 29.91 -12.49 -18.35
CA PRO A 296 30.37 -11.15 -18.70
C PRO A 296 30.60 -10.20 -17.49
N PHE A 297 30.14 -10.56 -16.29
CA PHE A 297 30.45 -9.82 -15.07
C PHE A 297 31.89 -10.07 -14.58
N GLN A 298 32.41 -11.29 -14.79
CA GLN A 298 33.79 -11.64 -14.45
C GLN A 298 34.78 -10.95 -15.41
N ASP A 299 34.37 -10.77 -16.68
CA ASP A 299 35.16 -10.10 -17.72
C ASP A 299 35.17 -8.55 -17.61
N MET A 300 34.43 -7.96 -16.65
CA MET A 300 34.30 -6.52 -16.41
C MET A 300 33.84 -5.62 -17.59
N ASP A 301 33.31 -6.20 -18.67
CA ASP A 301 32.78 -5.47 -19.83
C ASP A 301 31.56 -4.61 -19.48
N LEU A 302 31.76 -3.31 -19.20
CA LEU A 302 30.69 -2.36 -18.84
C LEU A 302 29.55 -2.32 -19.87
N SER A 303 29.86 -2.44 -21.17
CA SER A 303 28.86 -2.48 -22.24
C SER A 303 27.96 -3.72 -22.15
N ARG A 304 28.54 -4.90 -21.89
CA ARG A 304 27.81 -6.16 -21.68
C ARG A 304 27.04 -6.14 -20.36
N ILE A 305 27.60 -5.55 -19.30
CA ILE A 305 26.91 -5.36 -18.01
C ILE A 305 25.63 -4.55 -18.19
N VAL A 306 25.67 -3.43 -18.93
CA VAL A 306 24.48 -2.62 -19.23
C VAL A 306 23.47 -3.38 -20.10
N GLU A 307 23.92 -4.11 -21.13
CA GLU A 307 23.06 -4.96 -21.98
C GLU A 307 22.31 -6.04 -21.15
N ARG A 308 23.03 -6.71 -20.24
CA ARG A 308 22.47 -7.75 -19.35
C ARG A 308 21.54 -7.15 -18.29
N LEU A 309 21.89 -6.00 -17.73
CA LEU A 309 21.04 -5.27 -16.79
C LEU A 309 19.69 -4.88 -17.42
N LEU A 310 19.70 -4.36 -18.65
CA LEU A 310 18.46 -4.02 -19.38
C LEU A 310 17.60 -5.25 -19.68
N LYS A 311 18.23 -6.39 -20.02
CA LYS A 311 17.52 -7.68 -20.20
C LYS A 311 16.89 -8.21 -18.90
N LEU A 312 17.51 -7.96 -17.74
CA LEU A 312 16.97 -8.29 -16.42
C LEU A 312 15.91 -7.29 -15.93
N ALA A 313 15.97 -6.03 -16.39
CA ALA A 313 15.13 -4.95 -15.89
C ALA A 313 13.63 -5.19 -16.13
N VAL A 314 13.26 -5.61 -17.33
CA VAL A 314 11.86 -5.88 -17.71
C VAL A 314 11.23 -7.00 -16.85
N PRO A 315 11.79 -8.23 -16.76
CA PRO A 315 11.20 -9.28 -15.92
C PRO A 315 11.18 -8.89 -14.44
N ASN A 316 12.26 -8.31 -13.90
CA ASN A 316 12.28 -7.87 -12.51
C ASN A 316 11.17 -6.85 -12.22
N HIS A 317 11.04 -5.80 -13.04
CA HIS A 317 10.00 -4.79 -12.84
C HIS A 317 8.59 -5.40 -12.94
N PHE A 318 8.35 -6.31 -13.90
CA PHE A 318 7.07 -6.98 -14.05
C PHE A 318 6.72 -7.87 -12.83
N ILE A 319 7.70 -8.61 -12.29
CA ILE A 319 7.54 -9.38 -11.04
C ILE A 319 7.23 -8.45 -9.86
N TRP A 320 7.87 -7.28 -9.76
CA TRP A 320 7.57 -6.28 -8.72
C TRP A 320 6.15 -5.70 -8.83
N LEU A 321 5.64 -5.45 -10.04
CA LEU A 321 4.25 -5.02 -10.25
C LEU A 321 3.24 -6.10 -9.84
N ILE A 322 3.51 -7.36 -10.18
CA ILE A 322 2.68 -8.51 -9.77
C ILE A 322 2.72 -8.68 -8.26
N PHE A 323 3.91 -8.61 -7.64
CA PHE A 323 4.07 -8.67 -6.18
C PHE A 323 3.31 -7.55 -5.48
N PHE A 324 3.33 -6.32 -6.00
CA PHE A 324 2.56 -5.19 -5.48
C PHE A 324 1.05 -5.50 -5.46
N TYR A 325 0.49 -5.98 -6.57
CA TYR A 325 -0.93 -6.33 -6.65
C TYR A 325 -1.28 -7.57 -5.82
N TRP A 326 -0.40 -8.57 -5.77
CA TRP A 326 -0.56 -9.76 -4.94
C TRP A 326 -0.57 -9.41 -3.44
N TYR A 327 0.32 -8.53 -2.98
CA TYR A 327 0.46 -8.18 -1.57
C TYR A 327 -0.51 -7.06 -1.13
N PHE A 328 -0.35 -5.84 -1.65
CA PHE A 328 -1.08 -4.65 -1.19
C PHE A 328 -2.54 -4.61 -1.64
N HIS A 329 -2.84 -5.13 -2.83
CA HIS A 329 -4.23 -5.25 -3.26
C HIS A 329 -4.87 -6.55 -2.74
N SER A 330 -4.36 -7.71 -3.15
CA SER A 330 -5.08 -8.98 -2.95
C SER A 330 -4.95 -9.53 -1.53
N SER A 331 -3.73 -9.70 -1.01
CA SER A 331 -3.48 -10.27 0.31
C SER A 331 -3.99 -9.37 1.44
N MET A 332 -3.69 -8.07 1.41
CA MET A 332 -4.22 -7.14 2.42
C MET A 332 -5.75 -7.06 2.40
N ASN A 333 -6.41 -7.09 1.24
CA ASN A 333 -7.88 -7.16 1.20
C ASN A 333 -8.45 -8.49 1.67
N PHE A 334 -7.77 -9.61 1.45
CA PHE A 334 -8.17 -10.92 1.98
C PHE A 334 -8.16 -10.89 3.52
N VAL A 335 -7.04 -10.45 4.11
CA VAL A 335 -6.91 -10.35 5.58
C VAL A 335 -7.88 -9.30 6.14
N ALA A 336 -8.06 -8.15 5.49
CA ALA A 336 -9.04 -7.15 5.91
C ALA A 336 -10.49 -7.66 5.87
N GLU A 337 -10.86 -8.43 4.85
CA GLU A 337 -12.20 -9.04 4.78
C GLU A 337 -12.39 -10.10 5.87
N LEU A 338 -11.38 -10.94 6.12
CA LEU A 338 -11.40 -11.97 7.16
C LEU A 338 -11.50 -11.37 8.58
N MET A 339 -10.71 -10.33 8.86
CA MET A 339 -10.71 -9.61 10.14
C MET A 339 -11.88 -8.62 10.30
N GLN A 340 -12.74 -8.48 9.28
CA GLN A 340 -13.79 -7.46 9.20
C GLN A 340 -13.27 -6.02 9.38
N PHE A 341 -12.10 -5.70 8.86
CA PHE A 341 -11.52 -4.35 8.91
C PHE A 341 -12.20 -3.42 7.88
N GLY A 342 -12.40 -2.17 8.26
CA GLY A 342 -13.10 -1.15 7.47
C GLY A 342 -12.19 -0.28 6.59
N ASP A 343 -11.04 0.17 7.11
CA ASP A 343 -10.04 0.87 6.29
C ASP A 343 -9.36 -0.13 5.34
N ARG A 344 -9.30 0.23 4.07
CA ARG A 344 -8.71 -0.58 2.98
C ARG A 344 -7.85 0.27 2.05
N GLU A 345 -7.49 1.47 2.50
CA GLU A 345 -6.54 2.37 1.85
C GLU A 345 -5.11 1.89 2.14
N PHE A 346 -4.74 0.77 1.50
CA PHE A 346 -3.39 0.17 1.61
C PHE A 346 -2.38 0.84 0.66
N TYR A 347 -2.89 1.41 -0.43
CA TYR A 347 -2.16 2.19 -1.42
C TYR A 347 -3.13 3.21 -2.02
N ARG A 348 -2.60 4.26 -2.66
CA ARG A 348 -3.33 5.24 -3.47
C ARG A 348 -2.89 5.14 -4.92
N ASP A 349 -3.38 6.03 -5.79
CA ASP A 349 -2.70 6.20 -7.07
C ASP A 349 -1.25 6.64 -6.80
N TRP A 350 -0.31 5.88 -7.33
CA TRP A 350 1.13 6.09 -7.18
C TRP A 350 1.78 6.41 -8.53
N ASN A 351 1.01 6.43 -9.62
CA ASN A 351 1.44 7.01 -10.89
C ASN A 351 1.65 8.51 -10.67
N SER A 352 2.90 8.98 -10.79
CA SER A 352 3.27 10.28 -10.21
C SER A 352 4.34 11.01 -10.98
N GLU A 353 4.25 12.33 -11.04
CA GLU A 353 5.29 13.19 -11.64
C GLU A 353 6.54 13.34 -10.77
N THR A 354 6.49 12.98 -9.47
CA THR A 354 7.58 13.23 -8.53
C THR A 354 7.81 12.06 -7.57
N ILE A 355 9.08 11.72 -7.36
CA ILE A 355 9.52 10.62 -6.48
C ILE A 355 8.94 10.71 -5.04
N PRO A 356 8.84 11.88 -4.39
CA PRO A 356 8.20 11.98 -3.07
C PRO A 356 6.69 11.65 -3.06
N TYR A 357 5.98 11.87 -4.17
CA TYR A 357 4.57 11.49 -4.30
C TYR A 357 4.44 9.97 -4.43
N PHE A 358 5.27 9.31 -5.26
CA PHE A 358 5.32 7.84 -5.32
C PHE A 358 5.54 7.23 -3.92
N TRP A 359 6.59 7.64 -3.21
CA TRP A 359 6.96 7.08 -1.91
C TRP A 359 5.94 7.33 -0.78
N SER A 360 5.05 8.32 -0.94
CA SER A 360 3.96 8.58 0.01
C SER A 360 2.64 7.86 -0.33
N ASN A 361 2.48 7.35 -1.56
CA ASN A 361 1.22 6.74 -2.01
C ASN A 361 1.29 5.22 -2.25
N TRP A 362 2.48 4.63 -2.49
CA TRP A 362 2.61 3.18 -2.77
C TRP A 362 2.25 2.27 -1.58
N ASN A 363 2.66 2.61 -0.36
CA ASN A 363 2.48 1.80 0.85
C ASN A 363 1.97 2.69 1.98
N ILE A 364 0.65 2.87 2.00
CA ILE A 364 -0.03 3.75 2.93
C ILE A 364 0.08 3.30 4.40
N PRO A 365 0.09 1.99 4.76
CA PRO A 365 0.35 1.56 6.14
C PRO A 365 1.71 2.00 6.69
N VAL A 366 2.79 1.85 5.91
CA VAL A 366 4.13 2.33 6.32
C VAL A 366 4.19 3.86 6.29
N HIS A 367 3.63 4.52 5.28
CA HIS A 367 3.61 5.99 5.22
C HIS A 367 2.83 6.60 6.40
N LYS A 368 1.62 6.11 6.71
CA LYS A 368 0.82 6.53 7.88
C LYS A 368 1.60 6.31 9.18
N TRP A 369 2.34 5.20 9.32
CA TRP A 369 3.16 4.93 10.51
C TRP A 369 4.33 5.91 10.64
N CYS A 370 5.15 6.05 9.58
CA CYS A 370 6.29 6.98 9.57
C CYS A 370 5.84 8.42 9.85
N LEU A 371 4.71 8.84 9.27
CA LEU A 371 4.14 10.17 9.49
C LEU A 371 3.69 10.39 10.94
N ARG A 372 3.05 9.38 11.56
CA ARG A 372 2.43 9.47 12.90
C ARG A 372 3.42 9.27 14.06
N HIS A 373 4.32 8.29 13.94
CA HIS A 373 5.17 7.82 15.03
C HIS A 373 6.63 8.30 14.96
N PHE A 374 7.08 8.76 13.78
CA PHE A 374 8.46 9.21 13.59
C PHE A 374 8.52 10.69 13.22
N TYR A 375 7.96 11.07 12.06
CA TYR A 375 8.05 12.42 11.49
C TYR A 375 7.37 13.49 12.36
N LYS A 376 6.08 13.34 12.69
CA LYS A 376 5.36 14.33 13.52
C LYS A 376 6.00 14.49 14.92
N PRO A 377 6.38 13.42 15.65
CA PRO A 377 7.11 13.55 16.91
C PRO A 377 8.48 14.24 16.79
N MET A 378 9.18 14.11 15.65
CA MET A 378 10.42 14.88 15.39
C MET A 378 10.14 16.37 15.19
N LEU A 379 9.11 16.73 14.41
CA LEU A 379 8.72 18.14 14.22
C LEU A 379 8.28 18.79 15.54
N VAL A 380 7.52 18.08 16.39
CA VAL A 380 7.09 18.58 17.72
C VAL A 380 8.28 18.79 18.67
N LYS A 381 9.41 18.12 18.45
CA LYS A 381 10.68 18.35 19.15
C LYS A 381 11.53 19.48 18.53
N GLY A 382 11.02 20.21 17.54
CA GLY A 382 11.73 21.31 16.88
C GLY A 382 12.71 20.90 15.76
N VAL A 383 12.71 19.63 15.33
CA VAL A 383 13.58 19.19 14.22
C VAL A 383 13.07 19.76 12.89
N ASN A 384 13.98 20.31 12.07
CA ASN A 384 13.65 20.86 10.75
C ASN A 384 13.03 19.80 9.82
N LYS A 385 12.07 20.22 8.98
CA LYS A 385 11.34 19.38 8.02
C LYS A 385 12.26 18.53 7.14
N PHE A 386 13.34 19.12 6.62
CA PHE A 386 14.31 18.43 5.77
C PHE A 386 15.07 17.34 6.54
N THR A 387 15.60 17.67 7.73
CA THR A 387 16.28 16.71 8.61
C THR A 387 15.36 15.57 9.03
N ALA A 388 14.08 15.86 9.30
CA ALA A 388 13.08 14.85 9.61
C ALA A 388 12.70 13.98 8.40
N GLN A 389 12.71 14.52 7.17
CA GLN A 389 12.55 13.73 5.94
C GLN A 389 13.76 12.81 5.71
N LEU A 390 14.98 13.35 5.82
CA LEU A 390 16.23 12.59 5.70
C LEU A 390 16.30 11.43 6.71
N ALA A 391 15.87 11.66 7.95
CA ALA A 391 15.80 10.62 8.97
C ALA A 391 14.75 9.53 8.66
N VAL A 392 13.61 9.88 8.04
CA VAL A 392 12.63 8.88 7.55
C VAL A 392 13.23 8.04 6.41
N PHE A 393 13.95 8.65 5.46
CA PHE A 393 14.65 7.91 4.40
C PHE A 393 15.76 7.01 4.96
N PHE A 394 16.57 7.49 5.90
CA PHE A 394 17.60 6.67 6.57
C PHE A 394 17.01 5.47 7.31
N MET A 395 15.92 5.68 8.08
CA MET A 395 15.20 4.60 8.78
C MET A 395 14.61 3.59 7.78
N SER A 396 14.09 4.06 6.65
CA SER A 396 13.61 3.20 5.56
C SER A 396 14.76 2.39 4.95
N ALA A 397 15.88 3.02 4.61
CA ALA A 397 17.07 2.39 4.04
C ALA A 397 17.64 1.31 4.97
N PHE A 398 17.68 1.56 6.29
CA PHE A 398 18.06 0.57 7.30
C PHE A 398 17.17 -0.68 7.25
N PHE A 399 15.84 -0.53 7.19
CA PHE A 399 14.94 -1.69 7.11
C PHE A 399 15.01 -2.43 5.77
N HIS A 400 15.27 -1.74 4.65
CA HIS A 400 15.48 -2.40 3.35
C HIS A 400 16.77 -3.22 3.35
N GLU A 401 17.88 -2.66 3.87
CA GLU A 401 19.13 -3.41 4.03
C GLU A 401 18.96 -4.59 4.99
N TYR A 402 18.32 -4.41 6.15
CA TYR A 402 18.07 -5.46 7.14
C TYR A 402 17.30 -6.65 6.56
N LEU A 403 16.24 -6.39 5.78
CA LEU A 403 15.41 -7.44 5.18
C LEU A 403 16.09 -8.20 4.02
N VAL A 404 17.14 -7.64 3.40
CA VAL A 404 17.87 -8.25 2.28
C VAL A 404 19.20 -8.86 2.75
N SER A 405 20.03 -8.10 3.47
CA SER A 405 21.36 -8.53 3.91
C SER A 405 21.35 -9.69 4.90
N VAL A 406 20.44 -9.69 5.89
CA VAL A 406 20.46 -10.69 6.98
C VAL A 406 20.08 -12.09 6.49
N PRO A 407 19.01 -12.31 5.67
CA PRO A 407 18.69 -13.64 5.13
C PRO A 407 19.75 -14.17 4.15
N LEU A 408 20.45 -13.28 3.45
CA LEU A 408 21.57 -13.63 2.56
C LEU A 408 22.92 -13.76 3.30
N LYS A 409 22.99 -13.36 4.58
CA LYS A 409 24.22 -13.19 5.39
C LYS A 409 25.28 -12.29 4.73
N MET A 410 24.85 -11.25 4.00
CA MET A 410 25.70 -10.40 3.17
C MET A 410 25.51 -8.91 3.44
N PHE A 411 26.38 -8.34 4.28
CA PHE A 411 26.36 -6.92 4.65
C PHE A 411 27.17 -6.07 3.66
N ARG A 412 26.60 -5.84 2.47
CA ARG A 412 27.22 -5.03 1.38
C ARG A 412 26.72 -3.59 1.30
N LEU A 413 25.61 -3.24 1.97
CA LEU A 413 25.01 -1.89 1.95
C LEU A 413 24.45 -1.44 0.57
N TRP A 414 24.29 -2.37 -0.38
CA TRP A 414 23.79 -2.06 -1.73
C TRP A 414 22.34 -1.53 -1.72
N ALA A 415 21.44 -2.13 -0.93
CA ALA A 415 20.06 -1.64 -0.81
C ALA A 415 20.00 -0.31 -0.05
N PHE A 416 20.82 -0.15 0.99
CA PHE A 416 20.96 1.10 1.74
C PHE A 416 21.39 2.26 0.82
N LEU A 417 22.47 2.06 0.05
CA LEU A 417 22.99 3.07 -0.89
C LEU A 417 21.97 3.39 -1.99
N GLY A 418 21.29 2.39 -2.55
CA GLY A 418 20.22 2.59 -3.53
C GLY A 418 19.05 3.43 -2.99
N MET A 419 18.64 3.19 -1.74
CA MET A 419 17.60 3.99 -1.06
C MET A 419 18.05 5.42 -0.72
N MET A 420 19.33 5.63 -0.42
CA MET A 420 19.87 6.99 -0.18
C MET A 420 20.05 7.77 -1.49
N ALA A 421 20.40 7.10 -2.60
CA ALA A 421 20.52 7.72 -3.93
C ALA A 421 19.18 8.25 -4.48
N GLN A 422 18.04 7.77 -3.97
CA GLN A 422 16.71 8.31 -4.28
C GLN A 422 16.54 9.78 -3.84
N ILE A 423 17.31 10.26 -2.85
CA ILE A 423 17.19 11.63 -2.33
C ILE A 423 17.70 12.69 -3.34
N PRO A 424 18.95 12.64 -3.83
CA PRO A 424 19.41 13.55 -4.89
C PRO A 424 18.62 13.36 -6.19
N LEU A 425 18.19 12.14 -6.52
CA LEU A 425 17.34 11.88 -7.68
C LEU A 425 15.97 12.55 -7.55
N ALA A 426 15.34 12.52 -6.37
CA ALA A 426 14.07 13.21 -6.12
C ALA A 426 14.21 14.74 -6.24
N TYR A 427 15.33 15.31 -5.79
CA TYR A 427 15.64 16.72 -6.00
C TYR A 427 15.85 17.05 -7.49
N PHE A 428 16.60 16.23 -8.22
CA PHE A 428 16.81 16.40 -9.66
C PHE A 428 15.49 16.34 -10.44
N VAL A 429 14.70 15.26 -10.29
CA VAL A 429 13.42 15.09 -10.99
C VAL A 429 12.47 16.24 -10.65
N GLY A 430 12.32 16.59 -9.37
CA GLY A 430 11.44 17.68 -8.94
C GLY A 430 11.91 19.09 -9.33
N ARG A 431 13.18 19.28 -9.69
CA ARG A 431 13.74 20.57 -10.15
C ARG A 431 13.67 20.74 -11.66
N PHE A 432 14.00 19.69 -12.41
CA PHE A 432 14.23 19.77 -13.86
C PHE A 432 13.12 19.16 -14.72
N LEU A 433 12.31 18.23 -14.18
CA LEU A 433 11.27 17.53 -14.94
C LEU A 433 9.87 17.85 -14.37
N ARG A 434 8.86 17.87 -15.25
CA ARG A 434 7.46 18.21 -14.93
C ARG A 434 6.51 17.43 -15.83
N GLY A 435 5.26 17.24 -15.39
CA GLY A 435 4.25 16.54 -16.19
C GLY A 435 4.68 15.12 -16.54
N ASN A 436 4.34 14.71 -17.75
CA ASN A 436 4.63 13.38 -18.29
C ASN A 436 6.14 13.03 -18.30
N TYR A 437 7.04 14.03 -18.36
CA TYR A 437 8.50 13.78 -18.27
C TYR A 437 8.96 13.46 -16.84
N GLY A 438 8.37 14.11 -15.83
CA GLY A 438 8.60 13.74 -14.43
C GLY A 438 8.07 12.33 -14.14
N ASN A 439 6.89 12.01 -14.70
CA ASN A 439 6.28 10.69 -14.63
C ASN A 439 7.18 9.61 -15.24
N ALA A 440 7.67 9.82 -16.48
CA ALA A 440 8.60 8.91 -17.14
C ALA A 440 9.89 8.70 -16.33
N ALA A 441 10.44 9.73 -15.68
CA ALA A 441 11.62 9.60 -14.84
C ALA A 441 11.38 8.80 -13.55
N VAL A 442 10.18 8.91 -12.94
CA VAL A 442 9.78 8.02 -11.83
C VAL A 442 9.78 6.58 -12.31
N TRP A 443 9.12 6.25 -13.43
CA TRP A 443 9.11 4.90 -13.99
C TRP A 443 10.51 4.38 -14.33
N MET A 444 11.35 5.17 -15.00
CA MET A 444 12.72 4.77 -15.32
C MET A 444 13.54 4.44 -14.06
N SER A 445 13.37 5.20 -12.97
CA SER A 445 14.04 4.91 -11.69
C SER A 445 13.54 3.60 -11.04
N LEU A 446 12.25 3.27 -11.19
CA LEU A 446 11.63 2.03 -10.69
C LEU A 446 11.87 0.82 -11.59
N ILE A 447 12.28 1.04 -12.85
CA ILE A 447 12.66 0.00 -13.80
C ILE A 447 14.14 -0.33 -13.64
N ILE A 448 15.02 0.66 -13.40
CA ILE A 448 16.48 0.48 -13.41
C ILE A 448 17.07 0.28 -12.00
N GLY A 449 16.54 0.90 -10.95
CA GLY A 449 17.14 0.86 -9.61
C GLY A 449 17.09 -0.53 -8.95
N GLN A 450 15.93 -1.19 -9.00
CA GLN A 450 15.70 -2.49 -8.37
C GLN A 450 16.54 -3.62 -9.00
N PRO A 451 16.64 -3.76 -10.35
CA PRO A 451 17.51 -4.77 -10.96
C PRO A 451 18.98 -4.56 -10.65
N ILE A 452 19.47 -3.31 -10.55
CA ILE A 452 20.86 -3.03 -10.13
C ILE A 452 21.12 -3.65 -8.75
N ALA A 453 20.25 -3.37 -7.77
CA ALA A 453 20.38 -3.93 -6.43
C ALA A 453 20.33 -5.48 -6.45
N VAL A 454 19.32 -6.07 -7.10
CA VAL A 454 19.16 -7.54 -7.19
C VAL A 454 20.38 -8.20 -7.85
N LEU A 455 20.91 -7.61 -8.91
CA LEU A 455 22.06 -8.12 -9.67
C LEU A 455 23.35 -8.06 -8.83
N MET A 456 23.58 -6.99 -8.07
CA MET A 456 24.76 -6.89 -7.20
C MET A 456 24.70 -7.87 -6.01
N TYR A 457 23.52 -8.04 -5.36
CA TYR A 457 23.38 -9.09 -4.32
C TYR A 457 23.50 -10.50 -4.90
N PHE A 458 22.95 -10.78 -6.09
CA PHE A 458 23.08 -12.11 -6.70
C PHE A 458 24.52 -12.39 -7.13
N HIS A 459 25.20 -11.41 -7.73
CA HIS A 459 26.61 -11.51 -8.11
C HIS A 459 27.48 -11.86 -6.90
N ASP A 460 27.40 -11.06 -5.84
CA ASP A 460 28.22 -11.27 -4.65
C ASP A 460 27.86 -12.59 -3.93
N TYR A 461 26.58 -13.00 -3.97
CA TYR A 461 26.16 -14.30 -3.43
C TYR A 461 26.78 -15.45 -4.23
N TYR A 462 26.77 -15.36 -5.56
CA TYR A 462 27.34 -16.37 -6.43
C TYR A 462 28.86 -16.48 -6.24
N VAL A 463 29.58 -15.35 -6.19
CA VAL A 463 31.02 -15.33 -5.94
C VAL A 463 31.35 -16.00 -4.60
N LEU A 464 30.62 -15.67 -3.52
CA LEU A 464 30.85 -16.23 -2.19
C LEU A 464 30.53 -17.74 -2.06
N HIS A 465 29.58 -18.27 -2.83
CA HIS A 465 29.13 -19.68 -2.71
C HIS A 465 29.66 -20.61 -3.81
N TYR A 466 30.05 -20.08 -4.97
CA TYR A 466 30.49 -20.86 -6.13
C TYR A 466 31.85 -20.41 -6.70
N GLY A 467 32.36 -19.22 -6.36
CA GLY A 467 33.69 -18.76 -6.80
C GLY A 467 34.81 -19.63 -6.21
N ASN A 468 34.81 -19.81 -4.89
CA ASN A 468 35.82 -20.60 -4.18
C ASN A 468 35.86 -22.10 -4.60
N ALA A 469 34.82 -22.59 -5.28
CA ALA A 469 34.79 -23.96 -5.81
C ALA A 469 35.66 -24.14 -7.07
N ALA A 470 36.05 -23.06 -7.75
CA ALA A 470 36.94 -23.11 -8.92
C ALA A 470 38.42 -23.20 -8.53
N GLU A 471 38.83 -22.46 -7.49
CA GLU A 471 40.23 -22.44 -7.01
C GLU A 471 40.62 -23.78 -6.35
N GLY A 472 39.68 -24.43 -5.65
CA GLY A 472 39.89 -25.74 -5.01
C GLY A 472 40.01 -26.94 -5.96
N VAL A 473 40.06 -26.74 -7.28
CA VAL A 473 40.30 -27.77 -8.30
C VAL A 473 41.61 -27.49 -9.08
N ALA A 474 42.32 -26.42 -8.74
CA ALA A 474 43.56 -25.97 -9.38
C ALA A 474 44.78 -25.98 -8.42
N ALA A 475 44.73 -26.82 -7.38
CA ALA A 475 45.75 -26.99 -6.33
C ALA A 475 46.02 -28.48 -6.07
#